data_AF-A0A154P2U8-F1
#
_entry.id   AF-A0A154P2U8-F1
#
_cell.length_a   1.000
_cell.length_b   1.000
_cell.length_c   1.000
_cell.angle_alpha   90.00
_cell.angle_beta   90.00
_cell.angle_gamma   90.00
#
_symmetry.space_group_name_H-M   'P 1'
#
loop_
_entity.id
_entity.type
_entity.pdbx_description
1 polymer ?
#
loop_
_entity_poly.entity_id
_entity_poly.type
_entity_poly.pdbx_seq_one_letter_code
_entity_poly.pdbx_strand_id
1 'polypeptide(L)'
;MDESASTPEVEESLHVAAKNFVRIINAAKKGGYREGVENGSDSVFQEGFDRGFEEGFKHGFVLGKFKSLLSVMPQNTEHPQDIKEILDKTRRGICYICSKEPLIMNHEIQKPYVEIIDEQKRYSTKVMQRLHQYFQPYLKDLNFD
;
A
#
# COMPACT_ATOMS: atom_id res chain seq x y z
N MET A 1 35.26 10.88 -60.14
CA MET A 1 35.49 11.10 -58.70
C MET A 1 35.03 12.52 -58.45
N ASP A 2 33.75 12.71 -58.15
CA ASP A 2 33.21 14.06 -57.89
C ASP A 2 33.47 14.40 -56.43
N GLU A 3 34.52 15.17 -56.21
CA GLU A 3 34.81 15.84 -54.97
C GLU A 3 33.85 17.05 -54.90
N SER A 4 32.64 16.82 -54.39
CA SER A 4 31.65 17.88 -54.20
C SER A 4 32.19 18.88 -53.18
N ALA A 5 32.70 20.02 -53.64
CA ALA A 5 33.05 21.14 -52.78
C ALA A 5 31.82 21.51 -51.92
N SER A 6 31.90 21.30 -50.61
CA SER A 6 30.84 21.66 -49.68
C SER A 6 30.63 23.16 -49.73
N THR A 7 29.46 23.61 -50.19
CA THR A 7 29.13 25.03 -50.17
C THR A 7 28.90 25.47 -48.71
N PRO A 8 29.21 26.73 -48.36
CA PRO A 8 29.01 27.26 -47.02
C PRO A 8 27.58 27.07 -46.48
N GLU A 9 26.58 27.12 -47.36
CA GLU A 9 25.17 26.89 -47.03
C GLU A 9 24.89 25.44 -46.56
N VAL A 10 25.56 24.45 -47.17
CA VAL A 10 25.43 23.04 -46.78
C VAL A 10 26.07 22.82 -45.41
N GLU A 11 27.22 23.44 -45.15
CA GLU A 11 27.91 23.36 -43.85
C GLU A 11 27.11 24.02 -42.72
N GLU A 12 26.52 25.19 -42.98
CA GLU A 12 25.63 25.87 -42.03
C GLU A 12 24.38 25.03 -41.72
N SER A 13 23.75 24.47 -42.76
CA SER A 13 22.59 23.60 -42.61
C SER A 13 22.91 22.35 -41.76
N LEU A 14 24.03 21.70 -42.03
CA LEU A 14 24.51 20.55 -41.23
C LEU A 14 24.79 20.93 -39.77
N HIS A 15 25.39 22.09 -39.53
CA HIS A 15 25.66 22.58 -38.18
C HIS A 15 24.37 22.89 -37.40
N VAL A 16 23.36 23.48 -38.03
CA VAL A 16 22.03 23.69 -37.42
C VAL A 16 21.35 22.35 -37.12
N ALA A 17 21.40 21.40 -38.07
CA ALA A 17 20.85 20.07 -37.89
C ALA A 17 21.50 19.33 -36.71
N ALA A 18 22.83 19.38 -36.58
CA ALA A 18 23.56 18.79 -35.46
C ALA A 18 23.14 19.39 -34.11
N LYS A 19 23.01 20.73 -34.01
CA LYS A 19 22.53 21.38 -32.79
C LYS A 19 21.11 20.98 -32.42
N ASN A 20 20.22 20.91 -33.40
CA ASN A 20 18.84 20.49 -33.18
C ASN A 20 18.77 19.03 -32.73
N PHE A 21 19.55 18.15 -33.33
CA PHE A 21 19.66 16.76 -32.93
C PHE A 21 20.11 16.63 -31.47
N VAL A 22 21.17 17.35 -31.07
CA VAL A 22 21.65 17.36 -29.67
C VAL A 22 20.56 17.85 -28.71
N ARG A 23 19.82 18.89 -29.06
CA ARG A 23 18.71 19.41 -28.24
C ARG A 23 17.61 18.37 -28.07
N ILE A 24 17.19 17.73 -29.15
CA ILE A 24 16.14 16.68 -29.13
C ILE A 24 16.60 15.51 -28.26
N ILE A 25 17.82 15.01 -28.46
CA ILE A 25 18.37 13.90 -27.68
C ILE A 25 18.46 14.26 -26.19
N ASN A 26 18.90 15.48 -25.85
CA ASN A 26 18.97 15.91 -24.46
C ASN A 26 17.59 16.05 -23.81
N ALA A 27 16.59 16.54 -24.55
CA ALA A 27 15.22 16.60 -24.07
C ALA A 27 14.67 15.19 -23.83
N ALA A 28 14.86 14.28 -24.79
CA ALA A 28 14.43 12.88 -24.67
C ALA A 28 15.08 12.17 -23.47
N LYS A 29 16.39 12.36 -23.27
CA LYS A 29 17.12 11.80 -22.11
C LYS A 29 16.57 12.27 -20.78
N LYS A 30 16.35 13.58 -20.63
CA LYS A 30 15.81 14.16 -19.39
C LYS A 30 14.37 13.72 -19.14
N GLY A 31 13.56 13.69 -20.19
CA GLY A 31 12.18 13.21 -20.15
C GLY A 31 12.13 11.75 -19.70
N GLY A 32 12.86 10.88 -20.40
CA GLY A 32 12.89 9.45 -20.09
C GLY A 32 13.47 9.13 -18.72
N TYR A 33 14.46 9.88 -18.23
CA TYR A 33 14.96 9.70 -16.86
C TYR A 33 13.90 10.06 -15.82
N ARG A 34 13.22 11.20 -15.98
CA ARG A 34 12.17 11.64 -15.05
C ARG A 34 11.01 10.65 -15.02
N GLU A 35 10.55 10.24 -16.20
CA GLU A 35 9.47 9.26 -16.36
C GLU A 35 9.87 7.90 -15.78
N GLY A 36 11.11 7.45 -15.98
CA GLY A 36 11.61 6.22 -15.40
C GLY A 36 11.63 6.23 -13.87
N VAL A 37 12.02 7.36 -13.26
CA VAL A 37 11.99 7.54 -11.80
C VAL A 37 10.56 7.53 -11.27
N GLU A 38 9.65 8.25 -11.94
CA GLU A 38 8.23 8.32 -11.58
C GLU A 38 7.55 6.94 -11.69
N ASN A 39 7.68 6.27 -12.83
CA ASN A 39 7.15 4.93 -13.06
C ASN A 39 7.70 3.91 -12.06
N GLY A 40 8.99 4.00 -11.70
CA GLY A 40 9.60 3.14 -10.69
C GLY A 40 9.00 3.37 -9.30
N SER A 41 8.81 4.64 -8.91
CA SER A 41 8.19 5.01 -7.64
C SER A 41 6.74 4.51 -7.57
N ASP A 42 5.96 4.77 -8.62
CA ASP A 42 4.55 4.38 -8.69
C ASP A 42 4.39 2.86 -8.68
N SER A 43 5.24 2.13 -9.39
CA SER A 43 5.22 0.66 -9.39
C SER A 43 5.42 0.08 -7.99
N VAL A 44 6.41 0.57 -7.24
CA VAL A 44 6.69 0.08 -5.88
C VAL A 44 5.57 0.49 -4.93
N PHE A 45 5.05 1.71 -5.05
CA PHE A 45 3.92 2.18 -4.25
C PHE A 45 2.68 1.33 -4.48
N GLN A 46 2.33 1.07 -5.74
CA GLN A 46 1.15 0.28 -6.09
C GLN A 46 1.26 -1.15 -5.58
N GLU A 47 2.43 -1.80 -5.71
CA GLU A 47 2.64 -3.14 -5.16
C GLU A 47 2.46 -3.17 -3.63
N GLY A 48 2.91 -2.13 -2.93
CA GLY A 48 2.68 -1.97 -1.50
C GLY A 48 1.22 -1.74 -1.15
N PHE A 49 0.53 -0.88 -1.91
CA PHE A 49 -0.88 -0.57 -1.74
C PHE A 49 -1.76 -1.78 -1.98
N ASP A 50 -1.56 -2.50 -3.08
CA ASP A 50 -2.37 -3.68 -3.45
C ASP A 50 -2.28 -4.76 -2.38
N ARG A 51 -1.07 -5.05 -1.88
CA ARG A 51 -0.87 -5.98 -0.76
C ARG A 51 -1.59 -5.53 0.50
N GLY A 52 -1.47 -4.25 0.85
CA GLY A 52 -2.14 -3.69 2.03
C GLY A 52 -3.66 -3.70 1.90
N PHE A 53 -4.19 -3.41 0.70
CA PHE A 53 -5.61 -3.41 0.41
C PHE A 53 -6.19 -4.82 0.47
N GLU A 54 -5.54 -5.81 -0.15
CA GLU A 54 -5.96 -7.21 -0.11
C GLU A 54 -6.06 -7.72 1.34
N GLU A 55 -5.00 -7.51 2.14
CA GLU A 55 -4.97 -7.93 3.54
C GLU A 55 -6.03 -7.19 4.37
N GLY A 56 -6.11 -5.86 4.22
CA GLY A 56 -7.06 -5.01 4.94
C GLY A 56 -8.51 -5.35 4.62
N PHE A 57 -8.82 -5.63 3.35
CA PHE A 57 -10.14 -6.04 2.91
C PHE A 57 -10.51 -7.41 3.49
N LYS A 58 -9.62 -8.40 3.38
CA LYS A 58 -9.82 -9.74 3.94
C LYS A 58 -10.13 -9.68 5.44
N HIS A 59 -9.34 -8.94 6.20
CA HIS A 59 -9.55 -8.80 7.64
C HIS A 59 -10.80 -7.98 7.96
N GLY A 60 -11.04 -6.86 7.26
CA GLY A 60 -12.22 -6.03 7.44
C GLY A 60 -13.53 -6.80 7.22
N PHE A 61 -13.57 -7.67 6.21
CA PHE A 61 -14.71 -8.54 5.95
C PHE A 61 -14.98 -9.51 7.10
N VAL A 62 -13.94 -10.18 7.61
CA VAL A 62 -14.05 -11.11 8.76
C VAL A 62 -14.46 -10.37 10.03
N LEU A 63 -13.90 -9.20 10.29
CA LEU A 63 -14.31 -8.35 11.42
C LEU A 63 -15.78 -7.95 11.33
N GLY A 64 -16.29 -7.71 10.11
CA GLY A 64 -17.72 -7.47 9.87
C GLY A 64 -18.60 -8.63 10.33
N LYS A 65 -18.17 -9.87 10.09
CA LYS A 65 -18.87 -11.07 10.60
C LYS A 65 -18.88 -11.11 12.13
N PHE A 66 -17.74 -10.91 12.78
CA PHE A 66 -17.69 -10.87 14.25
C PHE A 66 -18.51 -9.73 14.85
N LYS A 67 -18.53 -8.56 14.21
CA LYS A 67 -19.39 -7.43 14.62
C LYS A 67 -20.87 -7.79 14.50
N SER A 68 -21.25 -8.48 13.43
CA SER A 68 -22.62 -8.99 13.28
C SER A 68 -22.95 -10.03 14.36
N LEU A 69 -22.03 -10.95 14.67
CA LEU A 69 -22.22 -11.92 15.76
C LEU A 69 -22.46 -11.20 17.09
N LEU A 70 -21.66 -10.19 17.41
CA LEU A 70 -21.85 -9.38 18.62
C LEU A 70 -23.26 -8.76 18.69
N SER A 71 -23.82 -8.31 17.56
CA SER A 71 -25.15 -7.68 17.53
C SER A 71 -26.32 -8.64 17.79
N VAL A 72 -26.14 -9.94 17.55
CA VAL A 72 -27.19 -10.96 17.79
C VAL A 72 -27.04 -11.66 19.13
N MET A 73 -25.97 -11.40 19.86
CA MET A 73 -25.78 -11.93 21.21
C MET A 73 -26.76 -11.29 22.20
N PRO A 74 -27.11 -11.97 23.30
CA PRO A 74 -27.99 -11.43 24.32
C PRO A 74 -27.49 -10.07 24.83
N GLN A 75 -28.34 -9.05 24.81
CA GLN A 75 -27.99 -7.66 25.21
C GLN A 75 -27.51 -7.54 26.67
N ASN A 76 -27.79 -8.54 27.50
CA ASN A 76 -27.37 -8.59 28.90
C ASN A 76 -25.98 -9.20 29.09
N THR A 77 -25.31 -9.63 28.01
CA THR A 77 -23.96 -10.17 28.07
C THR A 77 -22.95 -9.02 28.07
N GLU A 78 -22.18 -8.89 29.15
CA GLU A 78 -21.10 -7.93 29.20
C GLU A 78 -19.91 -8.42 28.38
N HIS A 79 -19.54 -7.68 27.34
CA HIS A 79 -18.42 -8.01 26.47
C HIS A 79 -17.13 -7.31 26.96
N PRO A 80 -15.97 -8.00 26.93
CA PRO A 80 -14.68 -7.40 27.24
C PRO A 80 -14.42 -6.14 26.41
N GLN A 81 -13.83 -5.13 27.04
CA GLN A 81 -13.59 -3.82 26.41
C GLN A 81 -12.70 -3.94 25.16
N ASP A 82 -11.71 -4.81 25.18
CA ASP A 82 -10.81 -5.04 24.04
C ASP A 82 -11.57 -5.56 22.81
N ILE A 83 -12.58 -6.42 23.00
CA ILE A 83 -13.41 -6.94 21.91
C ILE A 83 -14.23 -5.81 21.28
N LYS A 84 -14.84 -4.93 22.11
CA LYS A 84 -15.60 -3.77 21.62
C LYS A 84 -14.70 -2.84 20.81
N GLU A 85 -13.52 -2.50 21.32
CA GLU A 85 -12.57 -1.62 20.65
C GLU A 85 -12.08 -2.17 19.31
N ILE A 86 -11.82 -3.48 19.22
CA ILE A 86 -11.45 -4.14 17.97
C ILE A 86 -12.58 -4.03 16.94
N LEU A 87 -13.82 -4.31 17.34
CA LEU A 87 -14.98 -4.37 16.44
C LEU A 87 -15.54 -2.98 16.09
N ASP A 88 -15.27 -1.95 16.88
CA ASP A 88 -15.59 -0.57 16.52
C ASP A 88 -14.70 -0.04 15.39
N LYS A 89 -13.47 -0.56 15.28
CA LYS A 89 -12.48 -0.16 14.27
C LYS A 89 -12.45 -1.10 13.05
N THR A 90 -13.55 -1.81 12.77
CA THR A 90 -13.68 -2.73 11.62
C THR A 90 -13.19 -2.17 10.29
N ARG A 91 -13.50 -0.89 10.00
CA ARG A 91 -13.11 -0.19 8.78
C ARG A 91 -11.59 -0.06 8.58
N ARG A 92 -10.80 -0.20 9.65
CA ARG A 92 -9.33 -0.15 9.60
C ARG A 92 -8.70 -1.51 9.29
N GLY A 93 -9.48 -2.60 9.14
CA GLY A 93 -8.98 -3.89 8.66
C GLY A 93 -7.82 -4.50 9.48
N ILE A 94 -7.75 -4.23 10.79
CA ILE A 94 -6.63 -4.63 11.66
C ILE A 94 -5.26 -4.08 11.17
N CYS A 95 -5.27 -2.84 10.72
CA CYS A 95 -4.07 -2.11 10.31
C CYS A 95 -3.18 -1.76 11.53
N TYR A 96 -1.98 -2.36 11.58
CA TYR A 96 -0.94 -2.12 12.58
C TYR A 96 -0.50 -0.66 12.59
N ILE A 97 -0.22 -0.10 11.41
CA ILE A 97 0.17 1.31 11.25
C ILE A 97 -0.88 2.24 11.85
N CYS A 98 -2.16 1.96 11.58
CA CYS A 98 -3.28 2.73 12.07
C CYS A 98 -3.46 2.62 13.60
N SER A 99 -2.90 1.59 14.23
CA SER A 99 -2.82 1.46 15.69
C SER A 99 -1.64 2.22 16.31
N LYS A 100 -0.66 2.62 15.48
CA LYS A 100 0.56 3.34 15.84
C LYS A 100 0.63 4.74 15.23
N GLU A 101 -0.46 5.21 14.64
CA GLU A 101 -0.58 6.46 13.89
C GLU A 101 0.05 7.66 14.62
N PRO A 102 -0.20 7.91 15.94
CA PRO A 102 0.45 9.00 16.64
C PRO A 102 1.99 8.90 16.70
N LEU A 103 2.52 7.69 16.88
CA LEU A 103 3.96 7.44 17.02
C LEU A 103 4.68 7.55 15.68
N ILE A 104 4.01 7.16 14.59
CA ILE A 104 4.55 7.24 13.23
C ILE A 104 4.58 8.70 12.78
N MET A 105 3.53 9.48 13.05
CA MET A 105 3.48 10.91 12.71
C MET A 105 4.54 11.73 13.45
N ASN A 106 4.90 11.32 14.67
CA ASN A 106 6.01 11.92 15.43
C ASN A 106 7.40 11.43 14.99
N HIS A 107 7.50 10.61 13.94
CA HIS A 107 8.74 9.95 13.49
C HIS A 107 9.45 9.10 14.55
N GLU A 108 8.75 8.71 15.62
CA GLU A 108 9.28 7.87 16.71
C GLU A 108 9.45 6.40 16.27
N ILE A 109 8.75 6.01 15.21
CA ILE A 109 8.87 4.70 14.58
C ILE A 109 9.32 4.88 13.13
N GLN A 110 10.59 4.54 12.87
CA GLN A 110 11.12 4.33 11.52
C GLN A 110 11.54 2.87 11.39
N LYS A 111 10.72 2.08 10.71
CA LYS A 111 10.98 0.67 10.45
C LYS A 111 11.16 0.44 8.96
N PRO A 112 12.08 -0.46 8.56
CA PRO A 112 12.12 -0.95 7.19
C PRO A 112 10.77 -1.54 6.76
N TYR A 113 10.46 -1.43 5.47
CA TYR A 113 9.22 -1.96 4.89
C TYR A 113 8.94 -3.42 5.26
N VAL A 114 9.96 -4.28 5.22
CA VAL A 114 9.85 -5.71 5.55
C VAL A 114 9.41 -5.92 7.00
N GLU A 115 9.96 -5.16 7.94
CA GLU A 115 9.55 -5.24 9.35
C GLU A 115 8.10 -4.80 9.55
N ILE A 116 7.64 -3.78 8.82
CA ILE A 116 6.26 -3.31 8.91
C ILE A 116 5.29 -4.42 8.46
N ILE A 117 5.63 -5.16 7.41
CA ILE A 117 4.81 -6.31 6.96
C ILE A 117 4.75 -7.40 8.03
N ASP A 118 5.88 -7.72 8.66
CA ASP A 118 5.91 -8.77 9.69
C ASP A 118 5.14 -8.34 10.95
N GLU A 119 5.26 -7.07 11.35
CA GLU A 119 4.46 -6.49 12.42
C GLU A 119 2.96 -6.52 12.10
N GLN A 120 2.58 -6.18 10.87
CA GLN A 120 1.21 -6.24 10.39
C GLN A 120 0.66 -7.67 10.50
N LYS A 121 1.38 -8.68 9.99
CA LYS A 121 1.00 -10.10 10.08
C LYS A 121 0.86 -10.58 11.53
N ARG A 122 1.81 -10.22 12.38
CA ARG A 122 1.80 -10.61 13.80
C ARG A 122 0.63 -9.98 14.53
N TYR A 123 0.38 -8.70 14.30
CA TYR A 123 -0.73 -7.96 14.89
C TYR A 123 -2.08 -8.52 14.43
N SER A 124 -2.26 -8.72 13.12
CA SER A 124 -3.51 -9.25 12.55
C SER A 124 -3.82 -10.66 13.05
N THR A 125 -2.81 -11.54 13.08
CA THR A 125 -2.93 -12.90 13.63
C THR A 125 -3.37 -12.87 15.10
N LYS A 126 -2.74 -12.04 15.93
CA LYS A 126 -3.06 -11.93 17.36
C LYS A 126 -4.50 -11.46 17.57
N VAL A 127 -4.95 -10.44 16.85
CA VAL A 127 -6.32 -9.91 16.95
C VAL A 127 -7.33 -10.95 16.48
N MET A 128 -7.07 -11.63 15.35
CA MET A 128 -7.95 -12.69 14.85
C MET A 128 -8.06 -13.85 15.83
N GLN A 129 -6.95 -14.31 16.40
CA GLN A 129 -6.95 -15.37 17.42
C GLN A 129 -7.77 -14.95 18.64
N ARG A 130 -7.60 -13.72 19.12
CA ARG A 130 -8.35 -13.18 20.27
C ARG A 130 -9.86 -13.18 20.01
N LEU A 131 -10.29 -12.72 18.83
CA LEU A 131 -11.69 -12.73 18.43
C LEU A 131 -12.23 -14.15 18.30
N HIS A 132 -11.51 -15.04 17.63
CA HIS A 132 -11.92 -16.45 17.54
C HIS A 132 -12.10 -17.04 18.93
N GLN A 133 -11.09 -16.98 19.80
CA GLN A 133 -11.18 -17.52 21.17
C GLN A 133 -12.38 -16.97 21.94
N TYR A 134 -12.71 -15.69 21.76
CA TYR A 134 -13.88 -15.08 22.40
C TYR A 134 -15.21 -15.61 21.86
N PHE A 135 -15.35 -15.71 20.54
CA PHE A 135 -16.60 -16.12 19.90
C PHE A 135 -16.78 -17.65 19.78
N GLN A 136 -15.71 -18.44 19.93
CA GLN A 136 -15.71 -19.90 19.81
C GLN A 136 -16.81 -20.59 20.65
N PRO A 137 -17.02 -20.25 21.94
CA PRO A 137 -18.08 -20.86 22.74
C PRO A 137 -19.48 -20.59 22.15
N TYR A 138 -19.73 -19.35 21.72
CA TYR A 138 -21.03 -18.92 21.21
C TYR A 138 -21.37 -19.51 19.84
N LEU A 139 -20.37 -19.78 19.00
CA LEU A 139 -20.59 -20.42 17.71
C LEU A 139 -21.06 -21.88 17.85
N LYS A 140 -20.51 -22.59 18.84
CA LYS A 140 -20.95 -23.96 19.18
C LYS A 140 -22.40 -23.97 19.67
N ASP A 141 -22.78 -22.97 20.46
CA ASP A 141 -24.15 -22.84 20.98
C ASP A 141 -25.17 -22.47 19.88
N LEU A 142 -24.70 -21.89 18.76
CA LEU A 142 -25.54 -21.47 17.64
C LEU A 142 -25.64 -22.52 16.50
N ASN A 143 -25.08 -23.72 16.65
CA ASN A 143 -25.02 -24.78 15.62
C ASN A 143 -24.43 -24.32 14.26
N PHE A 144 -23.49 -23.37 14.27
CA PHE A 144 -22.71 -23.07 13.08
C PHE A 144 -21.44 -23.93 13.08
N ASP A 145 -21.43 -25.00 12.28
CA ASP A 145 -20.23 -25.77 11.91
C ASP A 145 -19.30 -24.96 10.99
#